data_AF-A0A955FGI1-F1
#
_entry.id   AF-A0A955FGI1-F1
#
_cell.length_a   1.000
_cell.length_b   1.000
_cell.length_c   1.000
_cell.angle_alpha   90.00
_cell.angle_beta   90.00
_cell.angle_gamma   90.00
#
_symmetry.space_group_name_H-M   'P 1'
#
loop_
_entity.id
_entity.type
_entity.pdbx_description
1 polymer ?
#
loop_
_entity_poly.entity_id
_entity_poly.type
_entity_poly.pdbx_seq_one_letter_code
_entity_poly.pdbx_strand_id
1 'polypeptide(L)'
;MSKEVKLEDIVSLCKRRGFIFQGSDIYGGLAGTWDYGPLGLALKKNIMDLWWQTFVDSRDDMYGVDAAILMNQKVWQASGHTATFTDPITVCGVCNGRQRVDKIVNVKSYTQYIEVALEKLIKEEEKRWQGRLGKAKEFANQKSELGELVDADIQEWVKLQKANVKFEVYEDWLKKATERIEENVKDLEEISNRYAYISVYIEVVNSLKARLVEAKQYLGNFAKLYINTHVNCPTCGSKEWSTP
;
A
#
# COMPACT_ATOMS: atom_id res chain seq x y z
N MET A 1 -15.94 -6.25 45.42
CA MET A 1 -15.68 -6.54 44.00
C MET A 1 -15.55 -5.20 43.28
N SER A 2 -14.41 -4.92 42.66
CA SER A 2 -14.23 -3.71 41.85
C SER A 2 -15.12 -3.81 40.61
N LYS A 3 -15.98 -2.82 40.40
CA LYS A 3 -16.81 -2.75 39.20
C LYS A 3 -15.89 -2.56 37.98
N GLU A 4 -16.02 -3.42 36.97
CA GLU A 4 -15.28 -3.29 35.72
C GLU A 4 -15.70 -1.98 35.03
N VAL A 5 -14.74 -1.07 34.81
CA VAL A 5 -14.99 0.23 34.18
C VAL A 5 -14.95 0.04 32.68
N LYS A 6 -16.06 0.34 32.00
CA LYS A 6 -16.12 0.26 30.54
C LYS A 6 -15.66 1.55 29.89
N LEU A 7 -15.24 1.48 28.63
CA LEU A 7 -14.82 2.68 27.89
C LEU A 7 -15.96 3.71 27.80
N GLU A 8 -17.20 3.25 27.68
CA GLU A 8 -18.37 4.13 27.63
C GLU A 8 -18.54 4.94 28.92
N ASP A 9 -18.21 4.35 30.08
CA ASP A 9 -18.26 5.04 31.38
C ASP A 9 -17.23 6.17 31.43
N ILE A 10 -16.03 5.93 30.90
CA ILE A 10 -14.94 6.92 30.84
C ILE A 10 -15.32 8.06 29.88
N VAL A 11 -15.79 7.74 28.68
CA VAL A 11 -16.24 8.72 27.69
C VAL A 11 -17.35 9.60 28.27
N SER A 12 -18.31 8.97 28.95
CA SER A 12 -19.43 9.65 29.62
C SER A 12 -18.95 10.60 30.72
N LEU A 13 -17.95 10.18 31.52
CA LEU A 13 -17.32 11.04 32.53
C LEU A 13 -16.59 12.22 31.89
N CYS A 14 -15.77 11.99 30.86
CA CYS A 14 -15.02 13.02 30.16
C CYS A 14 -15.94 14.10 29.58
N LYS A 15 -17.07 13.71 28.97
CA LYS A 15 -18.07 14.64 28.44
C LYS A 15 -18.70 15.46 29.57
N ARG A 16 -19.15 14.84 30.66
CA ARG A 16 -19.74 15.55 31.83
C ARG A 16 -18.77 16.51 32.51
N ARG A 17 -17.48 16.20 32.49
CA ARG A 17 -16.44 16.99 33.17
C ARG A 17 -15.82 18.07 32.28
N GLY A 18 -16.23 18.19 31.01
CA GLY A 18 -15.72 19.22 30.11
C GLY A 18 -14.30 18.95 29.62
N PHE A 19 -13.96 17.69 29.36
CA PHE A 19 -12.70 17.33 28.71
C PHE A 19 -12.80 17.40 27.19
N ILE A 20 -13.67 16.60 26.60
CA ILE A 20 -13.75 16.47 25.14
C ILE A 20 -15.20 16.23 24.71
N PHE A 21 -15.55 16.82 23.57
CA PHE A 21 -16.85 16.73 22.93
C PHE A 21 -16.68 16.33 21.47
N GLN A 22 -17.71 15.74 20.88
CA GLN A 22 -17.74 15.51 19.43
C GLN A 22 -17.85 16.86 18.73
N GLY A 23 -17.08 17.07 17.65
CA GLY A 23 -17.18 18.30 16.88
C GLY A 23 -18.59 18.48 16.33
N SER A 24 -19.13 19.70 16.40
CA SER A 24 -20.52 20.00 15.97
C SER A 24 -21.59 19.16 16.67
N ASP A 25 -21.40 18.79 17.95
CA ASP A 25 -22.27 17.89 18.74
C ASP A 25 -23.76 18.27 18.64
N ILE A 26 -24.10 19.55 18.80
CA ILE A 26 -25.50 20.04 18.77
C ILE A 26 -26.15 19.97 17.38
N TYR A 27 -25.35 19.74 16.33
CA TYR A 27 -25.81 19.59 14.94
C TYR A 27 -25.75 18.14 14.45
N GLY A 28 -25.65 17.17 15.36
CA GLY A 28 -25.58 15.74 15.02
C GLY A 28 -24.17 15.17 14.91
N GLY A 29 -23.15 15.99 15.20
CA GLY A 29 -21.77 15.57 15.28
C GLY A 29 -21.08 15.42 13.92
N LEU A 30 -19.76 15.63 13.89
CA LEU A 30 -18.91 15.45 12.72
C LEU A 30 -17.82 14.42 13.03
N ALA A 31 -17.86 13.28 12.34
CA ALA A 31 -16.91 12.19 12.54
C ALA A 31 -15.46 12.66 12.30
N GLY A 32 -14.54 12.22 13.16
CA GLY A 32 -13.12 12.59 13.07
C GLY A 32 -12.79 14.01 13.57
N THR A 33 -13.74 14.70 14.20
CA THR A 33 -13.51 16.03 14.79
C THR A 33 -13.94 16.08 16.24
N TRP A 34 -13.20 16.85 17.05
CA TRP A 34 -13.42 16.95 18.49
C TRP A 34 -13.13 18.35 19.01
N ASP A 35 -13.96 18.81 19.94
CA ASP A 35 -13.80 20.08 20.64
C ASP A 35 -13.31 19.82 22.07
N TYR A 36 -12.24 20.49 22.48
CA TYR A 36 -11.69 20.39 23.84
C TYR A 36 -12.38 21.40 24.76
N GLY A 37 -13.00 20.90 25.84
CA GLY A 37 -13.56 21.74 26.88
C GLY A 37 -12.49 22.34 27.81
N PRO A 38 -12.87 23.11 28.84
CA PRO A 38 -11.91 23.82 29.69
C PRO A 38 -10.86 22.91 30.34
N LEU A 39 -11.28 21.75 30.89
CA LEU A 39 -10.35 20.81 31.52
C LEU A 39 -9.52 20.05 30.48
N GLY A 40 -10.09 19.76 29.31
CA GLY A 40 -9.37 19.08 28.24
C GLY A 40 -8.32 19.97 27.59
N LEU A 41 -8.62 21.25 27.39
CA LEU A 41 -7.68 22.25 26.90
C LEU A 41 -6.53 22.43 27.88
N ALA A 42 -6.82 22.57 29.18
CA ALA A 42 -5.79 22.67 30.22
C ALA A 42 -4.91 21.41 30.27
N LEU A 43 -5.52 20.22 30.20
CA LEU A 43 -4.78 18.96 30.15
C LEU A 43 -3.90 18.87 28.90
N LYS A 44 -4.44 19.19 27.72
CA LYS A 44 -3.70 19.20 26.46
C LYS A 44 -2.51 20.16 26.55
N LYS A 45 -2.71 21.36 27.09
CA LYS A 45 -1.63 22.34 27.30
C LYS A 45 -0.55 21.78 28.22
N ASN A 46 -0.91 21.23 29.37
CA ASN A 46 0.07 20.67 30.31
C ASN A 46 0.88 19.52 29.70
N ILE A 47 0.24 18.66 28.87
CA ILE A 47 0.94 17.59 28.16
C ILE A 47 1.90 18.16 27.11
N MET A 48 1.47 19.15 26.32
CA MET A 48 2.35 19.79 25.33
C MET A 48 3.54 20.49 25.99
N ASP A 49 3.31 21.24 27.06
CA ASP A 49 4.36 21.96 27.79
C ASP A 49 5.37 20.97 28.42
N LEU A 50 4.89 19.87 29.01
CA LEU A 50 5.75 18.81 29.55
C LEU A 50 6.56 18.12 28.46
N TRP A 51 5.94 17.81 27.31
CA TRP A 51 6.64 17.21 26.18
C TRP A 51 7.73 18.15 25.65
N TRP A 52 7.42 19.44 25.49
CA TRP A 52 8.36 20.44 25.01
C TRP A 52 9.56 20.58 25.95
N GLN A 53 9.31 20.71 27.25
CA GLN A 53 10.38 20.78 28.25
C GLN A 53 11.27 19.55 28.22
N THR A 54 10.66 18.36 28.10
CA THR A 54 11.38 17.08 28.14
C THR A 54 12.23 16.88 26.88
N PHE A 55 11.69 17.15 25.70
CA PHE A 55 12.34 16.76 24.45
C PHE A 55 13.07 17.91 23.76
N VAL A 56 12.60 19.16 23.91
CA VAL A 56 13.22 20.32 23.27
C VAL A 56 14.12 21.05 24.27
N ASP A 57 13.58 21.57 25.37
CA ASP A 57 14.37 22.47 26.25
C ASP A 57 15.47 21.74 27.03
N SER A 58 15.30 20.45 27.34
CA SER A 58 16.29 19.69 28.12
C SER A 58 17.45 19.08 27.30
N ARG A 59 17.42 19.27 25.97
CA ARG A 59 18.39 18.68 25.05
C ARG A 59 19.07 19.74 24.20
N ASP A 60 20.39 19.71 24.18
CA ASP A 60 21.19 20.68 23.40
C ASP A 60 21.14 20.43 21.87
N ASP A 61 20.60 19.29 21.44
CA ASP A 61 20.57 18.84 20.04
C ASP A 61 19.18 18.93 19.37
N MET A 62 18.20 19.55 20.02
CA MET A 62 16.82 19.65 19.54
C MET A 62 16.40 21.12 19.37
N TYR A 63 15.75 21.44 18.24
CA TYR A 63 15.29 22.80 17.96
C TYR A 63 13.83 22.80 17.51
N GLY A 64 13.04 23.71 18.09
CA GLY A 64 11.65 23.92 17.71
C GLY A 64 11.52 24.58 16.34
N VAL A 65 10.65 24.04 15.49
CA VAL A 65 10.30 24.61 14.18
C VAL A 65 8.78 24.64 14.06
N ASP A 66 8.23 25.82 13.75
CA ASP A 66 6.82 25.98 13.38
C ASP A 66 6.72 26.15 11.87
N ALA A 67 6.28 25.10 11.17
CA ALA A 67 6.19 25.05 9.73
C ALA A 67 4.76 25.29 9.25
N ALA A 68 4.62 25.86 8.04
CA ALA A 68 3.32 26.08 7.43
C ALA A 68 2.59 24.74 7.19
N ILE A 69 1.31 24.69 7.56
CA ILE A 69 0.44 23.53 7.32
C ILE A 69 0.25 23.27 5.82
N LEU A 70 0.12 24.34 5.03
CA LEU A 70 0.00 24.25 3.57
C LEU A 70 1.38 24.27 2.93
N MET A 71 1.64 23.29 2.06
CA MET A 71 2.92 23.10 1.40
C MET A 71 2.77 23.02 -0.13
N ASN A 72 3.84 23.33 -0.86
CA ASN A 72 3.88 23.14 -2.31
C ASN A 72 3.72 21.65 -2.66
N GLN A 73 2.91 21.35 -3.68
CA GLN A 73 2.63 19.97 -4.12
C GLN A 73 3.89 19.13 -4.38
N LYS A 74 4.97 19.75 -4.87
CA LYS A 74 6.25 19.07 -5.15
C LYS A 74 6.86 18.40 -3.91
N VAL A 75 6.60 18.91 -2.71
CA VAL A 75 7.08 18.32 -1.45
C VAL A 75 6.43 16.95 -1.20
N TRP A 76 5.12 16.84 -1.46
CA TRP A 76 4.38 15.58 -1.34
C TRP A 76 4.78 14.56 -2.41
N GLN A 77 5.14 15.02 -3.60
CA GLN A 77 5.67 14.17 -4.67
C GLN A 77 7.05 13.64 -4.32
N ALA A 78 7.97 14.53 -3.90
CA ALA A 78 9.34 14.17 -3.55
C ALA A 78 9.42 13.22 -2.35
N SER A 79 8.51 13.37 -1.36
CA SER A 79 8.40 12.46 -0.22
C SER A 79 7.67 11.15 -0.53
N GLY A 80 7.09 11.01 -1.73
CA GLY A 80 6.32 9.83 -2.14
C GLY A 80 4.88 9.76 -1.62
N HIS A 81 4.43 10.71 -0.80
CA HIS A 81 3.07 10.73 -0.25
C HIS A 81 1.98 10.67 -1.32
N THR A 82 2.18 11.34 -2.47
CA THR A 82 1.18 11.31 -3.56
C THR A 82 1.00 9.93 -4.19
N ALA A 83 1.98 9.03 -4.04
CA ALA A 83 1.93 7.68 -4.61
C ALA A 83 1.54 6.61 -3.59
N THR A 84 1.77 6.83 -2.30
CA THR A 84 1.65 5.78 -1.27
C THR A 84 0.65 6.08 -0.16
N PHE A 85 0.29 7.35 0.06
CA PHE A 85 -0.58 7.75 1.17
C PHE A 85 -2.05 7.69 0.79
N THR A 86 -2.55 6.48 0.55
CA THR A 86 -3.94 6.21 0.17
C THR A 86 -4.53 5.10 1.01
N ASP A 87 -5.69 5.33 1.61
CA ASP A 87 -6.48 4.27 2.23
C ASP A 87 -7.38 3.62 1.16
N PRO A 88 -7.31 2.29 0.94
CA PRO A 88 -8.14 1.61 -0.05
C PRO A 88 -9.60 1.62 0.40
N ILE A 89 -10.48 2.24 -0.38
CA ILE A 89 -11.91 2.38 -0.06
C ILE A 89 -12.73 1.72 -1.16
N THR A 90 -13.63 0.83 -0.75
CA THR A 90 -14.64 0.26 -1.65
C THR A 90 -16.05 0.71 -1.28
N VAL A 91 -16.94 0.74 -2.26
CA VAL A 91 -18.33 1.15 -2.14
C VAL A 91 -19.24 -0.04 -2.44
N CYS A 92 -20.19 -0.32 -1.56
CA CYS A 92 -21.20 -1.33 -1.83
C CYS A 92 -22.16 -0.84 -2.93
N GLY A 93 -22.33 -1.62 -4.01
CA GLY A 93 -23.19 -1.28 -5.14
C GLY A 93 -24.69 -1.22 -4.80
N VAL A 94 -25.11 -1.81 -3.67
CA VAL A 94 -26.51 -1.85 -3.25
C VAL A 94 -26.86 -0.72 -2.29
N CYS A 95 -26.08 -0.52 -1.22
CA CYS A 95 -26.39 0.46 -0.18
C CYS A 95 -25.51 1.72 -0.22
N ASN A 96 -24.56 1.81 -1.17
CA ASN A 96 -23.56 2.88 -1.27
C ASN A 96 -22.71 3.10 -0.01
N GLY A 97 -22.67 2.11 0.89
CA GLY A 97 -21.84 2.13 2.08
C GLY A 97 -20.37 2.12 1.68
N ARG A 98 -19.59 3.08 2.19
CA ARG A 98 -18.15 3.17 1.97
C ARG A 98 -17.43 2.45 3.08
N GLN A 99 -16.52 1.55 2.72
CA GLN A 99 -15.76 0.76 3.66
C GLN A 99 -14.27 0.80 3.29
N ARG A 100 -13.43 0.93 4.32
CA ARG A 100 -11.99 0.73 4.17
C ARG A 100 -11.71 -0.76 4.00
N VAL A 101 -11.02 -1.12 2.93
CA VAL A 101 -10.79 -2.54 2.59
C VAL A 101 -9.98 -3.24 3.68
N ASP A 102 -8.96 -2.58 4.22
CA ASP A 102 -8.10 -3.12 5.28
C ASP A 102 -8.87 -3.46 6.58
N LYS A 103 -10.07 -2.89 6.78
CA LYS A 103 -10.90 -3.11 7.97
C LYS A 103 -11.92 -4.23 7.79
N ILE A 104 -12.37 -4.48 6.57
CA ILE A 104 -13.40 -5.50 6.27
C ILE A 104 -12.79 -6.82 5.80
N VAL A 105 -11.53 -6.80 5.37
CA VAL A 105 -10.80 -7.98 4.93
C VAL A 105 -10.01 -8.58 6.11
N ASN A 106 -10.10 -9.90 6.26
CA ASN A 106 -9.20 -10.61 7.17
C ASN A 106 -7.81 -10.75 6.51
N VAL A 107 -6.81 -10.12 7.14
CA VAL A 107 -5.44 -10.05 6.63
C VAL A 107 -4.88 -11.44 6.33
N LYS A 108 -5.04 -12.42 7.23
CA LYS A 108 -4.46 -13.76 7.04
C LYS A 108 -5.05 -14.47 5.82
N SER A 109 -6.38 -14.44 5.67
CA SER A 109 -7.03 -15.07 4.52
C SER A 109 -6.76 -14.31 3.21
N TYR A 110 -6.55 -13.00 3.28
CA TYR A 110 -6.21 -12.21 2.11
C TYR A 110 -4.77 -12.46 1.65
N THR A 111 -3.81 -12.54 2.57
CA THR A 111 -2.42 -12.91 2.23
C THR A 111 -2.35 -14.29 1.58
N GLN A 112 -3.07 -15.29 2.13
CA GLN A 112 -3.17 -16.62 1.51
C GLN A 112 -3.82 -16.57 0.12
N TYR A 113 -4.83 -15.72 -0.06
CA TYR A 113 -5.46 -15.53 -1.36
C TYR A 113 -4.52 -14.83 -2.35
N ILE A 114 -3.77 -13.82 -1.91
CA ILE A 114 -2.72 -13.15 -2.68
C ILE A 114 -1.74 -14.20 -3.21
N GLU A 115 -1.22 -15.07 -2.34
CA GLU A 115 -0.26 -16.12 -2.71
C GLU A 115 -0.83 -17.03 -3.82
N VAL A 116 -2.05 -17.55 -3.65
CA VAL A 116 -2.64 -18.50 -4.61
C VAL A 116 -3.15 -17.85 -5.90
N ALA A 117 -3.68 -16.63 -5.82
CA ALA A 117 -4.30 -15.96 -6.96
C ALA A 117 -3.31 -15.13 -7.78
N LEU A 118 -2.23 -14.60 -7.18
CA LEU A 118 -1.11 -14.06 -7.96
C LEU A 118 -0.42 -15.14 -8.78
N GLU A 119 -0.28 -16.38 -8.28
CA GLU A 119 0.24 -17.49 -9.08
C GLU A 119 -0.59 -17.72 -10.36
N LYS A 120 -1.92 -17.63 -10.27
CA LYS A 120 -2.82 -17.79 -11.44
C LYS A 120 -2.73 -16.60 -12.39
N LEU A 121 -2.73 -15.37 -11.87
CA LEU A 121 -2.65 -14.16 -12.67
C LEU A 121 -1.28 -14.00 -13.35
N ILE A 122 -0.21 -14.38 -12.67
CA ILE A 122 1.11 -14.50 -13.27
C ILE A 122 1.01 -15.50 -14.42
N LYS A 123 0.51 -16.73 -14.21
CA LYS A 123 0.34 -17.73 -15.29
C LYS A 123 -0.50 -17.25 -16.48
N GLU A 124 -1.52 -16.43 -16.26
CA GLU A 124 -2.35 -15.85 -17.33
C GLU A 124 -1.61 -14.76 -18.11
N GLU A 125 -0.96 -13.85 -17.41
CA GLU A 125 -0.08 -12.86 -18.03
C GLU A 125 1.09 -13.55 -18.75
N GLU A 126 1.69 -14.59 -18.18
CA GLU A 126 2.76 -15.39 -18.78
C GLU A 126 2.40 -15.92 -20.16
N LYS A 127 1.16 -16.38 -20.38
CA LYS A 127 0.69 -16.78 -21.72
C LYS A 127 0.74 -15.62 -22.71
N ARG A 128 0.40 -14.41 -22.26
CA ARG A 128 0.50 -13.17 -23.05
C ARG A 128 1.95 -12.79 -23.32
N TRP A 129 2.85 -13.07 -22.38
CA TRP A 129 4.29 -12.79 -22.48
C TRP A 129 5.07 -13.82 -23.31
N GLN A 130 4.64 -15.09 -23.38
CA GLN A 130 5.36 -16.14 -24.15
C GLN A 130 5.55 -15.75 -25.63
N GLY A 131 4.60 -15.04 -26.23
CA GLY A 131 4.75 -14.49 -27.59
C GLY A 131 5.74 -13.33 -27.70
N ARG A 132 6.02 -12.63 -26.59
CA ARG A 132 6.97 -11.51 -26.50
C ARG A 132 8.37 -11.96 -26.04
N LEU A 133 8.49 -13.10 -25.35
CA LEU A 133 9.73 -13.70 -24.83
C LEU A 133 10.69 -14.23 -25.91
N GLY A 134 10.18 -14.59 -27.09
CA GLY A 134 11.03 -15.04 -28.21
C GLY A 134 12.11 -14.00 -28.57
N LYS A 135 11.70 -12.73 -28.54
CA LYS A 135 12.57 -11.57 -28.76
C LYS A 135 13.64 -11.37 -27.68
N ALA A 136 13.30 -11.59 -26.42
CA ALA A 136 14.28 -11.51 -25.32
C ALA A 136 15.31 -12.66 -25.41
N LYS A 137 14.89 -13.85 -25.82
CA LYS A 137 15.78 -14.99 -26.08
C LYS A 137 16.73 -14.75 -27.26
N GLU A 138 16.27 -14.05 -28.30
CA GLU A 138 17.13 -13.63 -29.40
C GLU A 138 18.25 -12.68 -28.91
N PHE A 139 17.95 -11.79 -27.97
CA PHE A 139 18.95 -10.91 -27.35
C PHE A 139 19.93 -11.67 -26.45
N ALA A 140 19.42 -12.59 -25.62
CA ALA A 140 20.25 -13.46 -24.78
C ALA A 140 21.35 -14.22 -25.58
N ASN A 141 21.02 -14.61 -26.83
CA ASN A 141 21.97 -15.31 -27.71
C ASN A 141 23.09 -14.43 -28.29
N GLN A 142 23.08 -13.11 -28.07
CA GLN A 142 24.08 -12.19 -28.62
C GLN A 142 25.43 -12.20 -27.88
N LYS A 143 25.60 -13.00 -26.82
CA LYS A 143 26.85 -13.15 -26.03
C LYS A 143 27.45 -11.82 -25.55
N SER A 144 26.61 -10.89 -25.13
CA SER A 144 27.02 -9.68 -24.40
C SER A 144 26.88 -9.92 -22.89
N GLU A 145 27.61 -9.16 -22.08
CA GLU A 145 27.49 -9.22 -20.60
C GLU A 145 26.04 -9.03 -20.14
N LEU A 146 25.32 -8.08 -20.74
CA LEU A 146 23.90 -7.85 -20.47
C LEU A 146 23.01 -9.00 -21.00
N GLY A 147 23.37 -9.61 -22.14
CA GLY A 147 22.66 -10.77 -22.69
C GLY A 147 22.78 -12.01 -21.82
N GLU A 148 23.94 -12.24 -21.20
CA GLU A 148 24.17 -13.33 -20.24
C GLU A 148 23.35 -13.14 -18.95
N LEU A 149 23.25 -11.90 -18.46
CA LEU A 149 22.39 -11.57 -17.32
C LEU A 149 20.90 -11.79 -17.64
N VAL A 150 20.45 -11.36 -18.82
CA VAL A 150 19.06 -11.59 -19.27
C VAL A 150 18.79 -13.09 -19.46
N ASP A 151 19.73 -13.87 -20.00
CA ASP A 151 19.57 -15.32 -20.10
C ASP A 151 19.48 -15.96 -18.71
N ALA A 152 20.37 -15.60 -17.79
CA ALA A 152 20.34 -16.09 -16.42
C ALA A 152 18.98 -15.82 -15.74
N ASP A 153 18.43 -14.62 -15.93
CA ASP A 153 17.14 -14.22 -15.39
C ASP A 153 15.98 -15.00 -16.00
N ILE A 154 16.02 -15.24 -17.32
CA ILE A 154 15.06 -16.07 -18.03
C ILE A 154 15.14 -17.53 -17.53
N GLN A 155 16.34 -18.08 -17.35
CA GLN A 155 16.52 -19.45 -16.87
C GLN A 155 16.08 -19.61 -15.42
N GLU A 156 16.42 -18.67 -14.55
CA GLU A 156 15.98 -18.66 -13.15
C GLU A 156 14.45 -18.55 -13.08
N TRP A 157 13.85 -17.66 -13.85
CA TRP A 157 12.41 -17.55 -13.98
C TRP A 157 11.76 -18.88 -14.42
N VAL A 158 12.28 -19.53 -15.48
CA VAL A 158 11.78 -20.84 -15.94
C VAL A 158 11.92 -21.92 -14.85
N LYS A 159 12.97 -21.87 -14.03
CA LYS A 159 13.12 -22.78 -12.88
C LYS A 159 12.07 -22.51 -11.81
N LEU A 160 11.85 -21.24 -11.44
CA LEU A 160 10.84 -20.84 -10.47
C LEU A 160 9.43 -21.27 -10.93
N GLN A 161 9.13 -21.15 -12.23
CA GLN A 161 7.88 -21.64 -12.81
C GLN A 161 7.66 -23.15 -12.59
N LYS A 162 8.68 -23.96 -12.85
CA LYS A 162 8.58 -25.43 -12.75
C LYS A 162 8.55 -25.92 -11.32
N ALA A 163 9.15 -25.18 -10.40
CA ALA A 163 9.29 -25.58 -9.01
C ALA A 163 8.04 -25.30 -8.16
N ASN A 164 7.03 -24.60 -8.70
CA ASN A 164 5.83 -24.18 -7.96
C ASN A 164 6.20 -23.57 -6.59
N VAL A 165 7.23 -22.72 -6.60
CA VAL A 165 7.81 -22.10 -5.40
C VAL A 165 6.85 -21.13 -4.75
N LYS A 166 7.00 -20.97 -3.43
CA LYS A 166 6.29 -19.95 -2.67
C LYS A 166 6.56 -18.56 -3.22
N PHE A 167 5.56 -17.71 -3.11
CA PHE A 167 5.56 -16.32 -3.56
C PHE A 167 6.74 -15.48 -3.09
N GLU A 168 7.21 -15.67 -1.85
CA GLU A 168 8.37 -14.95 -1.29
C GLU A 168 9.64 -15.12 -2.13
N VAL A 169 9.83 -16.30 -2.74
CA VAL A 169 10.97 -16.59 -3.61
C VAL A 169 10.86 -15.85 -4.93
N TYR A 170 9.65 -15.66 -5.44
CA TYR A 170 9.38 -14.93 -6.68
C TYR A 170 9.56 -13.41 -6.49
N GLU A 171 9.14 -12.89 -5.33
CA GLU A 171 9.33 -11.49 -4.96
C GLU A 171 10.82 -11.13 -4.86
N ASP A 172 11.63 -12.01 -4.24
CA ASP A 172 13.09 -11.84 -4.16
C ASP A 172 13.74 -11.81 -5.54
N TRP A 173 13.32 -12.71 -6.45
CA TRP A 173 13.78 -12.70 -7.84
C TRP A 173 13.42 -11.39 -8.58
N LEU A 174 12.16 -10.94 -8.49
CA LEU A 174 11.72 -9.70 -9.12
C LEU A 174 12.52 -8.48 -8.63
N LYS A 175 12.83 -8.44 -7.33
CA LYS A 175 13.63 -7.38 -6.73
C LYS A 175 15.04 -7.37 -7.32
N LYS A 176 15.72 -8.52 -7.34
CA LYS A 176 17.07 -8.67 -7.92
C LYS A 176 17.10 -8.34 -9.41
N ALA A 177 16.08 -8.75 -10.17
CA ALA A 177 15.95 -8.41 -11.58
C ALA A 177 15.80 -6.90 -11.79
N THR A 178 15.00 -6.24 -10.94
CA THR A 178 14.83 -4.78 -11.01
C THR A 178 16.13 -4.04 -10.68
N GLU A 179 16.82 -4.44 -9.62
CA GLU A 179 18.11 -3.85 -9.22
C GLU A 179 19.15 -3.99 -10.34
N ARG A 180 19.26 -5.18 -10.96
CA ARG A 180 20.14 -5.37 -12.13
C ARG A 180 19.80 -4.47 -13.30
N ILE A 181 18.51 -4.29 -13.60
CA ILE A 181 18.07 -3.37 -14.65
C ILE A 181 18.52 -1.95 -14.29
N GLU A 182 18.22 -1.46 -13.09
CA GLU A 182 18.55 -0.10 -12.66
C GLU A 182 20.07 0.17 -12.65
N GLU A 183 20.90 -0.82 -12.32
CA GLU A 183 22.37 -0.70 -12.33
C GLU A 183 22.98 -0.64 -13.75
N ASN A 184 22.42 -1.43 -14.67
CA ASN A 184 23.00 -1.63 -16.00
C ASN A 184 22.29 -0.81 -17.10
N VAL A 185 21.12 -0.25 -16.80
CA VAL A 185 20.27 0.53 -17.70
C VAL A 185 20.13 1.94 -17.16
N LYS A 186 21.05 2.83 -17.55
CA LYS A 186 21.06 4.23 -17.08
C LYS A 186 20.06 5.13 -17.82
N ASP A 187 19.63 4.75 -19.03
CA ASP A 187 18.70 5.53 -19.85
C ASP A 187 17.73 4.64 -20.65
N LEU A 188 16.43 4.75 -20.34
CA LEU A 188 15.35 4.00 -21.01
C LEU A 188 15.23 4.38 -22.50
N GLU A 189 15.60 5.61 -22.86
CA GLU A 189 15.55 6.11 -24.24
C GLU A 189 16.69 5.54 -25.09
N GLU A 190 17.86 5.28 -24.50
CA GLU A 190 18.99 4.61 -25.16
C GLU A 190 18.71 3.12 -25.41
N ILE A 191 18.01 2.45 -24.50
CA ILE A 191 17.60 1.03 -24.63
C ILE A 191 16.54 0.83 -25.70
N SER A 192 15.54 1.71 -25.77
CA SER A 192 14.52 1.65 -26.82
C SER A 192 15.15 1.75 -28.21
N ASN A 193 16.21 2.56 -28.36
CA ASN A 193 16.89 2.81 -29.63
C ASN A 193 17.94 1.75 -30.02
N ARG A 194 18.62 1.10 -29.05
CA ARG A 194 19.66 0.08 -29.32
C ARG A 194 19.19 -1.37 -29.13
N TYR A 195 18.20 -1.61 -28.27
CA TYR A 195 17.79 -2.94 -27.82
C TYR A 195 16.28 -3.02 -27.56
N ALA A 196 15.48 -2.92 -28.62
CA ALA A 196 14.00 -3.04 -28.58
C ALA A 196 13.47 -4.34 -27.94
N TYR A 197 14.33 -5.31 -27.69
CA TYR A 197 14.00 -6.60 -27.07
C TYR A 197 14.15 -6.58 -25.54
N ILE A 198 15.04 -5.73 -25.01
CA ILE A 198 15.21 -5.52 -23.57
C ILE A 198 14.04 -4.70 -23.02
N SER A 199 13.52 -3.73 -23.78
CA SER A 199 12.34 -2.95 -23.38
C SER A 199 11.13 -3.84 -23.08
N VAL A 200 10.93 -4.90 -23.86
CA VAL A 200 9.90 -5.92 -23.61
C VAL A 200 10.09 -6.61 -22.27
N TYR A 201 11.33 -7.00 -21.92
CA TYR A 201 11.64 -7.63 -20.65
C TYR A 201 11.42 -6.68 -19.47
N ILE A 202 11.87 -5.42 -19.59
CA ILE A 202 11.67 -4.37 -18.59
C ILE A 202 10.17 -4.10 -18.36
N GLU A 203 9.38 -4.00 -19.43
CA GLU A 203 7.93 -3.83 -19.35
C GLU A 203 7.24 -4.99 -18.59
N VAL A 204 7.70 -6.23 -18.79
CA VAL A 204 7.17 -7.41 -18.07
C VAL A 204 7.40 -7.25 -16.58
N VAL A 205 8.66 -7.02 -16.18
CA VAL A 205 9.07 -6.94 -14.78
C VAL A 205 8.33 -5.79 -14.08
N ASN A 206 8.23 -4.63 -14.73
CA ASN A 206 7.52 -3.47 -14.19
C ASN A 206 6.01 -3.71 -14.05
N SER A 207 5.37 -4.34 -15.02
CA SER A 207 3.94 -4.69 -14.97
C SER A 207 3.63 -5.64 -13.81
N LEU A 208 4.47 -6.66 -13.62
CA LEU A 208 4.34 -7.61 -12.53
C LEU A 208 4.55 -6.95 -11.16
N LYS A 209 5.57 -6.10 -11.04
CA LYS A 209 5.86 -5.32 -9.82
C LYS A 209 4.70 -4.38 -9.47
N ALA A 210 4.10 -3.70 -10.45
CA ALA A 210 2.96 -2.83 -10.23
C ALA A 210 1.75 -3.60 -9.67
N ARG A 211 1.40 -4.75 -10.28
CA ARG A 211 0.31 -5.60 -9.80
C ARG A 211 0.55 -6.18 -8.41
N LEU A 212 1.81 -6.50 -8.10
CA LEU A 212 2.23 -6.94 -6.77
C LEU A 212 1.95 -5.85 -5.73
N VAL A 213 2.34 -4.61 -6.02
CA VAL A 213 2.11 -3.47 -5.14
C VAL A 213 0.61 -3.22 -4.97
N GLU A 214 -0.16 -3.21 -6.06
CA GLU A 214 -1.62 -3.05 -6.01
C GLU A 214 -2.29 -4.12 -5.13
N ALA A 215 -1.94 -5.40 -5.32
CA ALA A 215 -2.49 -6.49 -4.53
C ALA A 215 -2.16 -6.35 -3.04
N LYS A 216 -0.94 -5.97 -2.69
CA LYS A 216 -0.53 -5.75 -1.29
C LYS A 216 -1.21 -4.53 -0.65
N GLN A 217 -1.54 -3.52 -1.45
CA GLN A 217 -2.21 -2.30 -1.00
C GLN A 217 -3.74 -2.41 -1.02
N TYR A 218 -4.29 -3.59 -1.30
CA TYR A 218 -5.73 -3.82 -1.44
C TYR A 218 -6.38 -2.99 -2.54
N LEU A 219 -5.64 -2.66 -3.60
CA LEU A 219 -6.11 -1.85 -4.71
C LEU A 219 -6.44 -2.68 -5.94
N GLY A 220 -7.23 -2.09 -6.84
CA GLY A 220 -7.46 -2.62 -8.18
C GLY A 220 -8.35 -3.85 -8.27
N ASN A 221 -8.37 -4.46 -9.46
CA ASN A 221 -9.30 -5.55 -9.78
C ASN A 221 -9.08 -6.80 -8.93
N PHE A 222 -7.85 -7.02 -8.48
CA PHE A 222 -7.49 -8.15 -7.63
C PHE A 222 -8.22 -8.07 -6.28
N ALA A 223 -8.07 -6.94 -5.60
CA ALA A 223 -8.75 -6.70 -4.33
C ALA A 223 -10.27 -6.77 -4.48
N LYS A 224 -10.81 -6.17 -5.55
CA LYS A 224 -12.25 -6.27 -5.87
C LYS A 224 -12.74 -7.72 -5.96
N LEU A 225 -12.02 -8.58 -6.69
CA LEU A 225 -12.40 -9.99 -6.86
C LEU A 225 -12.46 -10.71 -5.52
N TYR A 226 -11.46 -10.48 -4.66
CA TYR A 226 -11.44 -11.06 -3.32
C TYR A 226 -12.65 -10.61 -2.49
N ILE A 227 -12.88 -9.30 -2.41
CA ILE A 227 -13.93 -8.71 -1.57
C ILE A 227 -15.31 -9.18 -2.07
N ASN A 228 -15.55 -9.18 -3.37
CA ASN A 228 -16.80 -9.68 -3.97
C ASN A 228 -17.05 -11.18 -3.73
N THR A 229 -16.01 -11.95 -3.45
CA THR A 229 -16.16 -13.38 -3.21
C THR A 229 -16.33 -13.68 -1.72
N HIS A 230 -15.59 -12.98 -0.86
CA HIS A 230 -15.39 -13.38 0.54
C HIS A 230 -15.96 -12.42 1.59
N VAL A 231 -16.32 -11.19 1.20
CA VAL A 231 -16.70 -10.15 2.17
C VAL A 231 -18.14 -9.71 1.92
N ASN A 232 -18.98 -9.89 2.93
CA ASN A 232 -20.34 -9.36 2.92
C ASN A 232 -20.33 -7.91 3.42
N CYS A 233 -21.15 -7.07 2.81
CA CYS A 233 -21.40 -5.72 3.30
C CYS A 233 -21.95 -5.76 4.72
N PRO A 234 -21.34 -5.07 5.69
CA PRO A 234 -21.80 -5.09 7.08
C PRO A 234 -23.18 -4.43 7.25
N THR A 235 -23.59 -3.60 6.29
CA THR A 235 -24.87 -2.87 6.34
C THR A 235 -26.02 -3.65 5.69
N CYS A 236 -25.80 -4.27 4.52
CA CYS A 236 -26.88 -4.90 3.75
C CYS A 236 -26.63 -6.36 3.35
N GLY A 237 -25.47 -6.93 3.69
CA GLY A 237 -25.11 -8.32 3.36
C GLY A 237 -24.71 -8.58 1.90
N SER A 238 -24.87 -7.60 1.00
CA SER A 238 -24.47 -7.73 -0.41
C SER A 238 -22.96 -7.97 -0.56
N LYS A 239 -22.57 -8.69 -1.62
CA LYS A 239 -21.18 -8.87 -2.05
C LYS A 239 -20.83 -8.06 -3.29
N GLU A 240 -21.65 -7.09 -3.66
CA GLU A 240 -21.39 -6.22 -4.80
C GLU A 240 -20.57 -5.02 -4.33
N TRP A 241 -19.27 -5.06 -4.59
CA TRP A 241 -18.33 -4.00 -4.26
C TRP A 241 -17.72 -3.35 -5.49
N SER A 242 -17.50 -2.03 -5.40
CA SER A 242 -16.72 -1.28 -6.37
C SER A 242 -15.25 -1.68 -6.30
N THR A 243 -14.49 -1.32 -7.33
CA THR A 243 -13.03 -1.44 -7.26
C THR A 243 -12.50 -0.52 -6.15
N PRO A 244 -11.65 -1.03 -5.25
CA PRO A 244 -10.92 -0.20 -4.29
C PRO A 244 -9.89 0.73 -4.93
#